data_AF-A0A7H4M679-F1
#
_entry.id   AF-A0A7H4M679-F1
#
_cell.length_a   1.000
_cell.length_b   1.000
_cell.length_c   1.000
_cell.angle_alpha   90.00
_cell.angle_beta   90.00
_cell.angle_gamma   90.00
#
_symmetry.space_group_name_H-M   'P 1'
#
loop_
_entity.id
_entity.type
_entity.pdbx_description
1 polymer ?
#
loop_
_entity_poly.entity_id
_entity_poly.type
_entity_poly.pdbx_seq_one_letter_code
_entity_poly.pdbx_strand_id
1 'polypeptide(L)' 'MTIRIAINGFGRIGRNVVRALYESGRRAEITVVAINELADAAGIGAFIEI' A
#
# COMPACT_ATOMS: atom_id res chain seq x y z
N MET A 1 -0.02 -12.89 -15.39
CA MET A 1 1.19 -12.03 -15.32
C MET A 1 0.94 -11.01 -14.25
N THR A 2 1.85 -10.81 -13.30
CA THR A 2 1.62 -9.95 -12.13
C THR A 2 2.28 -8.59 -12.32
N ILE A 3 1.52 -7.52 -12.16
CA ILE A 3 1.98 -6.14 -12.27
C ILE A 3 2.67 -5.77 -10.96
N ARG A 4 3.92 -5.31 -11.05
CA ARG A 4 4.72 -4.89 -9.90
C ARG A 4 4.70 -3.38 -9.81
N ILE A 5 4.23 -2.84 -8.69
CA ILE A 5 4.10 -1.40 -8.48
C ILE A 5 4.85 -0.95 -7.22
N ALA A 6 5.35 0.29 -7.25
CA ALA A 6 5.81 0.99 -6.05
C ALA A 6 4.81 2.10 -5.72
N ILE A 7 4.65 2.40 -4.42
CA ILE A 7 3.83 3.53 -3.96
C ILE A 7 4.78 4.64 -3.47
N ASN A 8 4.68 5.83 -4.04
CA ASN A 8 5.38 7.02 -3.56
C ASN A 8 4.36 7.93 -2.86
N GLY A 9 4.50 8.08 -1.55
CA GLY A 9 3.54 8.74 -0.67
C GLY A 9 2.51 7.75 -0.11
N PHE A 10 2.69 7.39 1.17
CA PHE A 10 1.84 6.48 1.94
C PHE A 10 0.97 7.21 2.97
N GLY A 11 0.50 8.40 2.58
CA GLY A 11 -0.54 9.14 3.26
C GLY A 11 -1.94 8.52 3.06
N ARG A 12 -2.98 9.37 3.04
CA ARG A 12 -4.39 8.95 2.95
C ARG A 12 -4.68 8.11 1.69
N ILE A 13 -4.15 8.51 0.54
CA ILE A 13 -4.39 7.82 -0.74
C ILE A 13 -3.62 6.49 -0.80
N GLY A 14 -2.32 6.50 -0.51
CA GLY A 14 -1.49 5.29 -0.55
C GLY A 14 -2.03 4.17 0.33
N ARG A 15 -2.51 4.50 1.55
CA ARG A 15 -3.18 3.54 2.44
C ARG A 15 -4.46 2.98 1.87
N ASN A 16 -5.34 3.83 1.33
CA ASN A 16 -6.60 3.37 0.74
C ASN A 16 -6.38 2.51 -0.51
N VAL A 17 -5.33 2.79 -1.30
CA VAL A 17 -4.96 1.95 -2.45
C VAL A 17 -4.52 0.56 -1.98
N VAL A 18 -3.67 0.48 -0.95
CA VAL A 18 -3.27 -0.82 -0.38
C VAL A 18 -4.48 -1.54 0.21
N ARG A 19 -5.33 -0.86 0.99
CA ARG A 19 -6.57 -1.44 1.51
C ARG A 19 -7.46 -1.98 0.39
N ALA A 20 -7.76 -1.18 -0.62
CA ALA A 20 -8.58 -1.61 -1.76
C ALA A 20 -7.95 -2.79 -2.51
N LEU A 21 -6.62 -2.83 -2.67
CA LEU A 21 -5.93 -3.97 -3.26
C LEU A 21 -6.11 -5.25 -2.42
N TYR A 22 -6.10 -5.13 -1.10
CA TYR A 22 -6.32 -6.25 -0.20
C TYR A 22 -7.77 -6.72 -0.19
N GLU A 23 -8.72 -5.80 -0.11
CA GLU A 23 -10.17 -6.06 -0.04
C GLU A 23 -10.73 -6.57 -1.38
N SER A 24 -10.20 -6.10 -2.51
CA SER A 24 -10.67 -6.53 -3.85
C SER A 24 -10.16 -7.92 -4.26
N GLY A 25 -9.27 -8.55 -3.49
CA GLY A 25 -8.69 -9.86 -3.81
C GLY A 25 -7.69 -9.84 -4.97
N ARG A 26 -7.33 -8.67 -5.51
CA ARG A 26 -6.49 -8.52 -6.72
C ARG A 26 -4.98 -8.64 -6.47
N ARG A 27 -4.59 -9.19 -5.32
CA ARG A 27 -3.18 -9.35 -4.92
C ARG A 27 -2.39 -10.27 -5.86
N ALA A 28 -3.07 -11.20 -6.53
CA ALA A 28 -2.47 -12.08 -7.54
C ALA A 28 -2.15 -11.34 -8.86
N GLU A 29 -2.90 -10.29 -9.17
CA GLU A 29 -2.72 -9.46 -10.36
C GLU A 29 -1.74 -8.32 -10.12
N ILE A 30 -1.75 -7.73 -8.92
CA ILE A 30 -0.96 -6.54 -8.58
C ILE A 30 -0.21 -6.78 -7.27
N THR A 31 1.11 -6.60 -7.31
CA THR A 31 2.00 -6.70 -6.15
C THR A 31 2.67 -5.36 -5.87
N VAL A 32 2.47 -4.84 -4.66
CA VAL A 32 3.23 -3.69 -4.17
C VAL A 32 4.61 -4.17 -3.71
N VAL A 33 5.66 -3.70 -4.35
CA VAL A 33 7.04 -4.16 -4.09
C VAL A 33 7.86 -3.19 -3.24
N ALA A 34 7.43 -1.94 -3.18
CA ALA A 34 8.07 -0.89 -2.40
C ALA A 34 7.08 0.21 -2.04
N ILE A 35 7.31 0.84 -0.90
CA ILE A 35 6.59 2.04 -0.44
C ILE A 35 7.65 3.05 -0.02
N ASN A 36 7.60 4.25 -0.60
CA ASN A 36 8.42 5.39 -0.21
C ASN A 36 7.56 6.42 0.53
N GLU A 37 7.90 6.71 1.78
CA GLU A 37 7.20 7.67 2.63
C GLU A 37 8.23 8.39 3.54
N LEU A 38 7.94 9.65 3.88
CA LEU A 38 8.79 10.49 4.73
C LEU A 38 8.52 10.24 6.22
N ALA A 39 7.30 9.84 6.57
CA ALA A 39 6.97 9.39 7.93
C ALA A 39 7.68 8.06 8.25
N ASP A 40 8.04 7.88 9.53
CA ASP A 40 8.62 6.62 9.99
C ASP A 40 7.58 5.49 10.00
N ALA A 41 8.05 4.24 10.08
CA ALA A 41 7.16 3.09 10.08
C ALA A 41 6.16 3.11 11.25
N ALA A 42 6.54 3.70 12.39
CA ALA A 42 5.66 3.87 13.55
C ALA A 42 4.51 4.86 13.27
N GLY A 43 4.79 6.00 12.64
CA GLY A 43 3.82 7.00 12.23
C GLY A 43 2.93 6.55 11.07
N ILE A 44 3.38 5.57 10.27
CA ILE A 44 2.60 4.95 9.21
C ILE A 44 1.67 3.85 9.75
N GLY A 45 2.18 3.01 10.65
CA GLY A 45 1.48 1.82 11.17
C GLY A 45 0.20 2.11 11.96
N ALA A 46 0.14 3.26 12.64
CA ALA A 46 -1.06 3.69 13.39
C ALA A 46 -2.30 3.90 12.50
N PHE A 47 -2.16 3.96 11.18
CA PHE A 47 -3.27 4.21 10.24
C PHE A 47 -3.60 3.03 9.32
N ILE A 48 -2.90 1.89 9.45
CA ILE A 48 -3.21 0.66 8.72
C ILE A 48 -3.90 -0.31 9.68
N GLU A 49 -5.21 -0.13 9.86
CA GLU A 49 -6.07 -1.21 10.36
C GLU A 49 -6.58 -1.99 9.15
N ILE A 50 -5.97 -3.13 8.84
CA ILE A 50 -6.48 -4.14 7.91
C ILE A 50 -6.26 -5.50 8.56
#